data_AF-A0A0F9FR44-F1
#
_entry.id   AF-A0A0F9FR44-F1
#
_cell.length_a   1.000
_cell.length_b   1.000
_cell.length_c   1.000
_cell.angle_alpha   90.00
_cell.angle_beta   90.00
_cell.angle_gamma   90.00
#
_symmetry.space_group_name_H-M   'P 1'
#
loop_
_entity.id
_entity.type
_entity.pdbx_description
1 polymer ?
#
loop_
_entity_poly.entity_id
_entity_poly.type
_entity_poly.pdbx_seq_one_letter_code
_entity_poly.pdbx_strand_id
1 'polypeptide(L)'
;MLVNGEEIPAFGIVDIAKLFGRTTRTIVGWIKTNVLPEPIHHSIQRRSVRVYTVEEFALIRRHAPLLGHPKKSLRQSVFARTLRRDIGYLRRGKLKLDLDR
;
A
#
# COMPACT_ATOMS: atom_id res chain seq x y z
N MET A 1 -11.63 -3.76 6.76
CA MET A 1 -12.78 -3.75 5.82
C MET A 1 -13.70 -4.87 6.24
N LEU A 2 -15.00 -4.63 6.42
CA LEU A 2 -15.94 -5.73 6.72
C LEU A 2 -16.33 -6.39 5.39
N VAL A 3 -16.01 -7.68 5.26
CA VAL A 3 -16.54 -8.49 4.16
C VAL A 3 -17.35 -9.62 4.80
N ASN A 4 -18.68 -9.52 4.74
CA ASN A 4 -19.63 -10.51 5.26
C ASN A 4 -19.38 -10.94 6.72
N GLY A 5 -19.15 -9.97 7.60
CA GLY A 5 -19.06 -10.19 9.05
C GLY A 5 -17.68 -10.61 9.57
N GLU A 6 -16.72 -10.85 8.68
CA GLU A 6 -15.33 -11.12 9.05
C GLU A 6 -14.48 -9.86 8.84
N GLU A 7 -13.80 -9.44 9.90
CA GLU A 7 -12.93 -8.28 9.87
C GLU A 7 -11.56 -8.70 9.34
N ILE A 8 -11.40 -8.62 8.01
CA ILE A 8 -10.07 -8.77 7.42
C ILE A 8 -9.38 -7.42 7.63
N PRO A 9 -8.25 -7.40 8.37
CA PRO A 9 -7.51 -6.17 8.62
C PRO A 9 -6.65 -5.88 7.37
N ALA A 10 -7.34 -5.57 6.29
CA ALA A 10 -6.73 -5.27 4.99
C ALA A 10 -7.40 -4.03 4.38
N PHE A 11 -6.60 -3.32 3.59
CA PHE A 11 -6.92 -2.02 3.04
C PHE A 11 -6.98 -2.10 1.52
N GLY A 12 -8.09 -1.65 0.94
CA GLY A 12 -8.29 -1.64 -0.50
C GLY A 12 -7.71 -0.38 -1.16
N ILE A 13 -7.81 -0.33 -2.49
CA ILE A 13 -7.39 0.85 -3.28
C ILE A 13 -8.10 2.13 -2.82
N VAL A 14 -9.35 2.03 -2.35
CA VAL A 14 -10.13 3.16 -1.83
C VAL A 14 -9.50 3.74 -0.58
N ASP A 15 -9.01 2.91 0.33
CA ASP A 15 -8.39 3.37 1.58
C ASP A 15 -7.06 4.07 1.30
N ILE A 16 -6.28 3.54 0.36
CA ILE A 16 -5.06 4.20 -0.14
C ILE A 16 -5.38 5.55 -0.79
N ALA A 17 -6.45 5.62 -1.58
CA ALA A 17 -6.88 6.85 -2.22
C ALA A 17 -7.23 7.93 -1.19
N LYS A 18 -7.97 7.56 -0.13
CA LYS A 18 -8.27 8.44 1.01
C LYS A 18 -7.00 8.90 1.73
N LEU A 19 -6.07 8.00 2.03
CA LEU A 19 -4.80 8.32 2.68
C LEU A 19 -4.01 9.42 1.95
N PHE A 20 -4.01 9.39 0.61
CA PHE A 20 -3.26 10.36 -0.20
C PHE A 20 -4.09 11.58 -0.64
N GLY A 21 -5.38 11.65 -0.33
CA GLY A 21 -6.28 12.67 -0.87
C GLY A 21 -6.34 12.65 -2.40
N ARG A 22 -6.36 11.46 -3.01
CA ARG A 22 -6.35 11.25 -4.47
C ARG A 22 -7.53 10.39 -4.92
N THR A 23 -7.76 10.34 -6.23
CA THR A 23 -8.76 9.43 -6.81
C THR A 23 -8.23 8.00 -6.87
N THR A 24 -9.13 7.01 -6.86
CA THR A 24 -8.77 5.61 -7.09
C THR A 24 -8.09 5.40 -8.44
N ARG A 25 -8.49 6.15 -9.48
CA ARG A 25 -7.83 6.14 -10.80
C ARG A 25 -6.36 6.55 -10.72
N THR A 26 -6.04 7.57 -9.91
CA THR A 26 -4.66 7.99 -9.65
C THR A 26 -3.86 6.87 -8.98
N ILE A 27 -4.43 6.24 -7.95
CA ILE A 27 -3.77 5.13 -7.24
C ILE A 27 -3.54 3.93 -8.16
N VAL A 28 -4.51 3.58 -9.01
CA VAL A 28 -4.33 2.53 -10.03
C VAL A 28 -3.20 2.89 -10.99
N GLY A 29 -3.08 4.16 -11.40
CA GLY A 29 -1.96 4.64 -12.20
C GLY A 29 -0.61 4.50 -11.49
N TRP A 30 -0.56 4.80 -10.20
CA TRP A 30 0.65 4.62 -9.38
C TRP A 30 1.06 3.17 -9.25
N ILE A 31 0.11 2.25 -9.13
CA ILE A 31 0.38 0.81 -9.14
C ILE A 31 0.93 0.38 -10.50
N LYS A 32 0.27 0.74 -11.60
CA LYS A 32 0.70 0.41 -12.97
C LYS A 32 2.10 0.95 -13.31
N THR A 33 2.48 2.08 -12.73
CA THR A 33 3.79 2.73 -12.94
C THR A 33 4.81 2.39 -11.85
N ASN A 34 4.50 1.44 -10.97
CA ASN A 34 5.37 0.93 -9.90
C ASN A 34 5.85 2.04 -8.93
N VAL A 35 4.98 3.03 -8.68
CA VAL A 35 5.12 4.02 -7.60
C VAL A 35 4.67 3.39 -6.28
N LEU A 36 3.51 2.73 -6.32
CA LEU A 36 3.03 1.86 -5.25
C LEU A 36 3.30 0.40 -5.67
N PRO A 37 3.61 -0.50 -4.73
CA PRO A 37 3.72 -1.92 -5.04
C PRO A 37 2.37 -2.50 -5.43
N GLU A 38 2.40 -3.61 -6.16
CA GLU A 38 1.19 -4.36 -6.51
C GLU A 38 0.52 -4.90 -5.22
N PRO A 39 -0.79 -4.63 -4.98
CA PRO A 39 -1.52 -5.21 -3.87
C PRO A 39 -1.54 -6.74 -3.96
N ILE A 40 -1.64 -7.43 -2.83
CA ILE A 40 -1.80 -8.88 -2.83
C ILE A 40 -3.24 -9.27 -3.21
N HIS A 41 -3.38 -10.44 -3.83
CA HIS A 41 -4.67 -11.04 -4.07
C HIS A 41 -5.09 -11.84 -2.84
N HIS A 42 -6.19 -11.43 -2.22
CA HIS A 42 -6.81 -12.16 -1.13
C HIS A 42 -8.11 -12.78 -1.64
N SER A 43 -8.25 -14.10 -1.49
CA SER A 43 -9.52 -14.77 -1.78
C SER A 43 -10.44 -14.57 -0.58
N ILE A 44 -11.55 -13.88 -0.79
CA ILE A 44 -12.58 -13.68 0.22
C ILE A 44 -13.86 -14.26 -0.34
N GLN A 45 -14.34 -15.36 0.26
CA GLN A 45 -15.60 -16.01 -0.11
C GLN A 45 -15.75 -16.21 -1.63
N ARG A 46 -14.75 -16.83 -2.25
CA ARG A 46 -14.69 -17.13 -3.70
C ARG A 46 -14.54 -15.91 -4.62
N ARG A 47 -14.30 -14.71 -4.09
CA ARG A 47 -13.92 -13.51 -4.86
C ARG A 47 -12.46 -13.14 -4.59
N SER A 48 -11.67 -12.96 -5.64
CA SER A 48 -10.31 -12.42 -5.53
C SER A 48 -10.38 -10.91 -5.38
N VAL A 49 -9.86 -10.38 -4.28
CA VAL A 49 -9.85 -8.95 -3.96
C VAL A 49 -8.41 -8.48 -3.83
N ARG A 50 -8.09 -7.31 -4.39
CA ARG A 50 -6.76 -6.68 -4.31
C ARG A 50 -6.67 -5.81 -3.07
N VAL A 51 -5.80 -6.17 -2.14
CA VAL A 51 -5.67 -5.51 -0.84
C VAL A 51 -4.22 -5.35 -0.42
N TYR A 52 -3.97 -4.42 0.49
CA TYR A 52 -2.73 -4.32 1.27
C TYR A 52 -3.00 -4.82 2.69
N THR A 53 -2.05 -5.53 3.29
CA THR A 53 -2.17 -5.94 4.70
C THR A 53 -2.07 -4.74 5.65
N VAL A 54 -2.32 -4.94 6.95
CA VAL A 54 -2.12 -3.88 7.97
C VAL A 54 -0.70 -3.35 7.94
N GLU A 55 0.28 -4.24 7.89
CA GLU A 55 1.70 -3.93 7.89
C GLU A 55 2.10 -3.13 6.65
N GLU A 56 1.61 -3.55 5.48
CA GLU A 56 1.84 -2.83 4.23
C GLU A 56 1.20 -1.44 4.26
N PHE A 57 -0.05 -1.33 4.75
CA PHE A 57 -0.72 -0.05 4.90
C PHE A 57 0.01 0.88 5.88
N ALA A 58 0.51 0.34 7.00
CA ALA A 58 1.30 1.08 7.96
C ALA A 58 2.59 1.64 7.34
N LEU A 59 3.27 0.86 6.47
CA LEU A 59 4.43 1.36 5.70
C LEU A 59 4.04 2.43 4.69
N ILE A 60 2.93 2.24 3.96
CA ILE A 60 2.45 3.24 3.00
C ILE A 60 2.16 4.56 3.72
N ARG A 61 1.47 4.51 4.86
CA ARG A 61 1.18 5.67 5.71
C ARG A 61 2.45 6.31 6.26
N ARG A 62 3.38 5.52 6.80
CA ARG A 62 4.67 5.99 7.31
C ARG A 62 5.47 6.75 6.26
N HIS A 63 5.44 6.28 5.02
CA HIS A 63 6.19 6.88 3.92
C HIS A 63 5.44 8.00 3.20
N ALA A 64 4.13 8.19 3.43
CA ALA A 64 3.33 9.20 2.75
C ALA A 64 3.93 10.63 2.76
N PRO A 65 4.56 11.13 3.85
CA PRO A 65 5.22 12.43 3.85
C PRO A 65 6.32 12.57 2.79
N LEU A 66 6.98 11.46 2.40
CA LEU A 66 8.04 11.46 1.39
C LEU A 66 7.52 11.83 -0.01
N LEU A 67 6.20 11.82 -0.22
CA LEU A 67 5.58 12.19 -1.49
C LEU A 67 5.84 13.67 -1.85
N GLY A 68 6.01 14.55 -0.86
CA GLY A 68 6.27 15.98 -1.05
C GLY A 68 7.69 16.33 -1.52
N HIS A 69 8.63 15.38 -1.51
CA HIS A 69 10.01 15.68 -1.86
C HIS A 69 10.20 15.99 -3.36
N PRO A 70 11.14 16.89 -3.70
CA PRO A 70 11.50 17.18 -5.09
C PRO A 70 11.88 15.91 -5.86
N LYS A 71 11.36 15.77 -7.08
CA LYS A 71 11.56 14.57 -7.90
C LYS A 71 11.43 14.88 -9.39
N LYS A 72 12.30 14.27 -10.20
CA LYS A 72 12.17 14.28 -11.67
C LYS A 72 10.95 13.50 -12.15
N SER A 73 10.64 12.39 -11.47
CA SER A 73 9.44 11.60 -11.69
C SER A 73 8.99 10.93 -10.39
N LEU A 74 7.69 10.65 -10.28
CA LEU A 74 7.14 10.01 -9.08
C LEU A 74 7.70 8.59 -8.86
N ARG A 75 7.95 7.85 -9.94
CA ARG A 75 8.53 6.49 -9.89
C ARG A 75 9.95 6.47 -9.32
N GLN A 76 10.74 7.52 -9.56
CA GLN A 76 12.12 7.64 -9.08
C GLN A 76 12.22 8.34 -7.71
N SER A 77 11.09 8.79 -7.17
CA SER A 77 11.05 9.51 -5.89
C SER A 77 11.59 8.67 -4.73
N VAL A 78 12.06 9.37 -3.69
CA VAL A 78 12.47 8.74 -2.43
C VAL A 78 11.31 7.92 -1.87
N PHE A 79 10.09 8.47 -1.91
CA PHE A 79 8.86 7.74 -1.57
C PHE A 79 8.77 6.38 -2.26
N ALA A 80 8.77 6.35 -3.59
CA ALA A 80 8.58 5.12 -4.35
C ALA A 80 9.72 4.12 -4.14
N ARG A 81 10.96 4.59 -3.95
CA ARG A 81 12.13 3.72 -3.70
C ARG A 81 12.07 3.09 -2.32
N THR A 82 11.88 3.90 -1.27
CA THR A 82 11.84 3.44 0.12
C THR A 82 10.67 2.51 0.35
N LEU A 83 9.48 2.88 -0.14
CA LEU A 83 8.28 2.06 0.02
C LEU A 83 8.42 0.68 -0.61
N ARG A 84 8.91 0.60 -1.86
CA ARG A 84 9.11 -0.68 -2.56
C ARG A 84 10.13 -1.56 -1.85
N ARG A 85 11.22 -0.96 -1.34
CA ARG A 85 12.24 -1.70 -0.58
C ARG A 85 11.64 -2.29 0.69
N ASP A 86 10.97 -1.47 1.49
CA ASP A 86 10.48 -1.87 2.80
C ASP A 86 9.33 -2.88 2.71
N ILE A 87 8.39 -2.69 1.78
CA ILE A 87 7.36 -3.71 1.49
C ILE A 87 8.01 -4.99 0.94
N GLY A 88 9.03 -4.87 0.09
CA GLY A 88 9.80 -6.03 -0.36
C GLY A 88 10.48 -6.79 0.78
N TYR A 89 11.01 -6.11 1.79
CA TYR A 89 11.56 -6.76 2.98
C TYR A 89 10.48 -7.37 3.87
N LEU A 90 9.36 -6.68 4.07
CA LEU A 90 8.22 -7.18 4.81
C LEU A 90 7.71 -8.49 4.22
N ARG A 91 7.43 -8.51 2.90
CA ARG A 91 6.96 -9.71 2.17
C ARG A 91 7.93 -10.88 2.22
N ARG A 92 9.24 -10.63 2.41
CA ARG A 92 10.27 -11.67 2.55
C ARG A 92 10.52 -12.08 4.01
N GLY A 93 9.74 -11.57 4.97
CA GLY A 93 9.95 -11.80 6.39
C GLY A 93 11.23 -11.15 6.96
N LYS A 94 11.87 -10.23 6.21
CA LYS A 94 13.11 -9.53 6.59
C LYS A 94 12.86 -8.21 7.34
N LEU A 95 11.62 -7.77 7.40
CA LEU A 95 11.18 -6.62 8.18
C LEU A 95 9.97 -7.06 8.99
N LYS A 96 10.02 -6.84 10.31
CA LYS A 96 8.88 -6.99 11.21
C LYS A 96 8.48 -5.60 11.69
N LEU A 97 7.20 -5.31 11.64
CA LEU A 97 6.66 -4.06 12.16
C LEU A 97 6.03 -4.35 13.50
N ASP A 98 6.48 -3.62 14.50
CA ASP A 98 5.80 -3.55 15.79
C ASP A 98 4.64 -2.57 15.64
N LEU A 99 3.42 -3.09 15.61
CA LEU A 99 2.19 -2.31 15.37
C LEU A 99 1.52 -1.86 16.68
N ASP A 100 2.07 -2.22 17.83
CA ASP A 100 1.52 -1.97 19.18
C ASP A 100 1.99 -0.64 19.82
N ARG A 101 2.52 0.30 19.02
CA ARG A 101 2.92 1.65 19.45
C ARG A 101 2.31 2.72 18.56
#